data_AF-A0A0K8UV71-F1
#
_entry.id   AF-A0A0K8UV71-F1
#
_cell.length_a   1.000
_cell.length_b   1.000
_cell.length_c   1.000
_cell.angle_alpha   90.00
_cell.angle_beta   90.00
_cell.angle_gamma   90.00
#
_symmetry.space_group_name_H-M   'P 1'
#
loop_
_entity.id
_entity.type
_entity.pdbx_description
1 polymer ?
#
loop_
_entity_poly.entity_id
_entity_poly.type
_entity_poly.pdbx_seq_one_letter_code
_entity_poly.pdbx_strand_id
1 'polypeptide(L)'
;MAPLMQILLTALIGLICVRINTLVSASFPYYGAKIGALTRLHHGVSGDVYAVDSRTLFIKNFNYDGEAPAAYFYVGSTAKPSNDGAQRLRDERGGVTALNRRYRNKDITLPLPDGKTLRDFKWFSVWCDEFAVNFGHVSIPSDLDFPRPQKIASLKGVHAVYSDNIVIVDAQTLLIPNFSYDGEAPDAKFWVGRGHRPGPQGLRIPDENGKEIPLRRYDRKTIVLTLPDDLTIFDIGHFGVWCEAFTVDFGHVRIPEGLNVPPSLKMLGISPQVKKNVHA
;
A
#
# COMPACT_ATOMS: atom_id res chain seq x y z
N MET A 1 59.17 -45.85 -27.54
CA MET A 1 58.90 -45.30 -26.19
C MET A 1 58.11 -44.00 -26.37
N ALA A 2 56.91 -44.00 -25.81
CA ALA A 2 55.85 -42.96 -25.71
C ALA A 2 55.10 -42.49 -27.00
N PRO A 3 53.75 -42.28 -26.95
CA PRO A 3 52.85 -42.40 -28.10
C PRO A 3 51.86 -41.22 -28.33
N LEU A 4 51.08 -41.33 -29.42
CA LEU A 4 49.69 -40.90 -29.76
C LEU A 4 48.95 -39.67 -29.15
N MET A 5 48.04 -39.14 -30.00
CA MET A 5 46.80 -38.36 -29.75
C MET A 5 46.99 -36.85 -29.50
N GLN A 6 46.29 -35.89 -30.14
CA GLN A 6 44.86 -35.82 -30.44
C GLN A 6 44.56 -34.64 -31.43
N ILE A 7 43.54 -34.82 -32.28
CA ILE A 7 42.92 -33.82 -33.19
C ILE A 7 42.25 -32.69 -32.36
N LEU A 8 42.36 -31.42 -32.76
CA LEU A 8 41.39 -30.41 -32.32
C LEU A 8 41.00 -29.41 -33.43
N LEU A 9 39.75 -29.56 -33.85
CA LEU A 9 38.96 -28.72 -34.73
C LEU A 9 38.48 -27.49 -33.93
N THR A 10 38.91 -26.28 -34.29
CA THR A 10 38.43 -25.05 -33.64
C THR A 10 37.10 -24.61 -34.26
N ALA A 11 35.99 -25.04 -33.66
CA ALA A 11 34.67 -24.47 -33.91
C ALA A 11 34.47 -23.25 -32.99
N LEU A 12 34.38 -22.07 -33.59
CA LEU A 12 34.09 -20.81 -32.91
C LEU A 12 32.58 -20.75 -32.58
N ILE A 13 32.19 -21.18 -31.39
CA ILE A 13 30.82 -21.00 -30.88
C ILE A 13 30.75 -19.60 -30.27
N GLY A 14 30.09 -18.68 -31.00
CA GLY A 14 29.73 -17.35 -30.50
C GLY A 14 28.74 -17.48 -29.34
N LEU A 15 29.22 -17.22 -28.13
CA LEU A 15 28.40 -17.15 -26.93
C LEU A 15 27.59 -15.84 -26.97
N ILE A 16 26.39 -15.88 -27.55
CA ILE A 16 25.40 -14.81 -27.38
C ILE A 16 24.94 -14.87 -25.92
N CYS A 17 25.58 -14.09 -25.05
CA CYS A 17 25.07 -13.76 -23.74
C CYS A 17 23.78 -12.96 -23.91
N VAL A 18 22.64 -13.65 -24.03
CA VAL A 18 21.35 -13.04 -23.78
C VAL A 18 21.36 -12.63 -22.31
N ARG A 19 21.59 -11.34 -22.06
CA ARG A 19 21.32 -10.70 -20.76
C ARG A 19 19.82 -10.80 -20.54
N ILE A 20 19.38 -11.87 -19.89
CA ILE A 20 18.05 -11.93 -19.31
C ILE A 20 18.09 -10.91 -18.16
N ASN A 21 17.62 -9.69 -18.42
CA ASN A 21 17.25 -8.77 -17.35
C ASN A 21 16.02 -9.38 -16.69
N THR A 22 16.23 -10.21 -15.67
CA THR A 22 15.18 -10.51 -14.71
C THR A 22 14.82 -9.20 -14.03
N LEU A 23 13.70 -8.59 -14.44
CA LEU A 23 13.07 -7.52 -13.69
C LEU A 23 12.56 -8.14 -12.39
N VAL A 24 13.43 -8.18 -11.38
CA VAL A 24 13.01 -8.35 -10.00
C VAL A 24 12.37 -7.02 -9.60
N SER A 25 11.10 -6.82 -9.96
CA SER A 25 10.26 -5.88 -9.22
C SER A 25 9.71 -6.64 -8.03
N ALA A 26 10.59 -6.96 -7.07
CA ALA A 26 10.12 -7.30 -5.74
C ALA A 26 9.67 -5.97 -5.12
N SER A 27 8.44 -5.54 -5.45
CA SER A 27 7.75 -4.55 -4.64
C SER A 27 7.62 -5.19 -3.26
N PHE A 28 8.56 -4.86 -2.38
CA PHE A 28 8.45 -5.24 -0.98
C PHE A 28 7.07 -4.78 -0.51
N PRO A 29 6.34 -5.60 0.26
CA PRO A 29 5.01 -5.22 0.70
C PRO A 29 5.11 -3.91 1.50
N TYR A 30 4.51 -2.86 0.95
CA TYR A 30 4.50 -1.53 1.55
C TYR A 30 3.43 -1.47 2.64
N TYR A 31 3.84 -1.06 3.84
CA TYR A 31 3.00 -1.04 5.05
C TYR A 31 2.78 0.38 5.62
N GLY A 32 3.24 1.41 4.92
CA GLY A 32 3.27 2.78 5.41
C GLY A 32 4.61 3.17 6.04
N ALA A 33 4.60 4.22 6.86
CA ALA A 33 5.81 4.77 7.48
C ALA A 33 6.24 3.92 8.68
N LYS A 34 7.48 3.41 8.68
CA LYS A 34 7.98 2.61 9.80
C LYS A 34 8.16 3.49 11.05
N ILE A 35 7.53 3.08 12.15
CA ILE A 35 7.69 3.73 13.46
C ILE A 35 8.88 3.10 14.19
N GLY A 36 8.94 1.77 14.24
CA GLY A 36 10.01 1.05 14.92
C GLY A 36 9.59 -0.34 15.38
N ALA A 37 10.51 -1.08 15.99
CA ALA A 37 10.22 -2.38 16.57
C ALA A 37 9.74 -2.24 18.03
N LEU A 38 8.84 -3.12 18.45
CA LEU A 38 8.45 -3.25 19.86
C LEU A 38 9.64 -3.73 20.69
N THR A 39 9.86 -3.08 21.84
CA THR A 39 10.78 -3.58 22.87
C THR A 39 10.30 -4.92 23.41
N ARG A 40 11.20 -5.88 23.57
CA ARG A 40 10.87 -7.20 24.13
C ARG A 40 11.09 -7.19 25.65
N LEU A 41 10.06 -6.88 26.42
CA LEU A 41 10.17 -6.83 27.89
C LEU A 41 9.62 -8.12 28.51
N HIS A 42 8.34 -8.40 28.30
CA HIS A 42 7.65 -9.55 28.88
C HIS A 42 6.72 -10.21 27.86
N HIS A 43 6.28 -11.43 28.18
CA HIS A 43 5.27 -12.18 27.44
C HIS A 43 5.52 -12.37 25.94
N GLY A 44 6.79 -12.36 25.53
CA GLY A 44 7.19 -12.55 24.14
C GLY A 44 6.74 -11.44 23.19
N VAL A 45 6.35 -10.27 23.71
CA VAL A 45 5.89 -9.13 22.89
C VAL A 45 6.98 -8.72 21.91
N SER A 46 6.67 -8.79 20.63
CA SER A 46 7.54 -8.34 19.54
C SER A 46 6.74 -8.08 18.27
N GLY A 47 7.34 -7.33 17.33
CA GLY A 47 6.75 -6.96 16.05
C GLY A 47 7.30 -5.63 15.57
N ASP A 48 7.15 -5.34 14.27
CA ASP A 48 7.51 -4.05 13.68
C ASP A 48 6.24 -3.21 13.49
N VAL A 49 6.25 -1.98 14.01
CA VAL A 49 5.10 -1.07 13.99
C VAL A 49 5.28 -0.03 12.88
N TYR A 50 4.19 0.19 12.13
CA TYR A 50 4.08 1.10 11.01
C TYR A 50 2.85 2.00 11.18
N ALA A 51 2.96 3.23 10.71
CA ALA A 51 1.84 4.13 10.50
C ALA A 51 1.29 3.91 9.08
N VAL A 52 0.09 3.35 8.98
CA VAL A 52 -0.64 3.20 7.71
C VAL A 52 -1.12 4.56 7.23
N ASP A 53 -1.68 5.33 8.16
CA ASP A 53 -2.12 6.71 7.97
C ASP A 53 -2.08 7.44 9.32
N SER A 54 -2.68 8.63 9.40
CA SER A 54 -2.75 9.44 10.63
C SER A 54 -3.46 8.78 11.83
N ARG A 55 -4.27 7.73 11.61
CA ARG A 55 -5.19 7.13 12.58
C ARG A 55 -5.07 5.61 12.68
N THR A 56 -4.16 4.99 11.96
CA THR A 56 -4.09 3.53 11.84
C THR A 56 -2.66 3.04 12.02
N LEU A 57 -2.49 2.11 12.95
CA LEU A 57 -1.24 1.37 13.16
C LEU A 57 -1.33 0.00 12.49
N PHE A 58 -0.25 -0.40 11.83
CA PHE A 58 -0.04 -1.78 11.38
C PHE A 58 1.14 -2.38 12.11
N ILE A 59 0.99 -3.59 12.62
CA ILE A 59 2.05 -4.29 13.34
C ILE A 59 2.32 -5.59 12.61
N LYS A 60 3.50 -5.67 11.99
CA LYS A 60 3.97 -6.84 11.26
C LYS A 60 4.57 -7.86 12.22
N ASN A 61 4.26 -9.14 12.00
CA ASN A 61 4.83 -10.26 12.75
C ASN A 61 4.66 -10.11 14.26
N PHE A 62 3.49 -9.66 14.72
CA PHE A 62 3.18 -9.51 16.13
C PHE A 62 3.19 -10.87 16.84
N ASN A 63 3.88 -10.92 17.97
CA ASN A 63 3.93 -12.07 18.87
C ASN A 63 3.56 -11.63 20.29
N TYR A 64 2.83 -12.50 20.99
CA TYR A 64 2.46 -12.36 22.41
C TYR A 64 1.95 -13.72 22.89
N ASP A 65 2.38 -14.17 24.08
CA ASP A 65 2.12 -15.54 24.55
C ASP A 65 0.66 -15.82 24.92
N GLY A 66 -0.11 -14.79 25.28
CA GLY A 66 -1.52 -14.88 25.68
C GLY A 66 -1.74 -15.17 27.17
N GLU A 67 -0.70 -15.17 27.99
CA GLU A 67 -0.75 -15.70 29.37
C GLU A 67 -1.07 -14.63 30.43
N ALA A 68 -0.98 -13.34 30.09
CA ALA A 68 -1.27 -12.30 31.06
C ALA A 68 -2.79 -12.09 31.26
N PRO A 69 -3.22 -11.81 32.49
CA PRO A 69 -4.64 -11.81 32.85
C PRO A 69 -5.43 -10.61 32.29
N ALA A 70 -4.76 -9.47 32.10
CA ALA A 70 -5.40 -8.21 31.67
C ALA A 70 -4.52 -7.41 30.71
N ALA A 71 -4.02 -8.03 29.63
CA ALA A 71 -3.21 -7.34 28.61
C ALA A 71 -4.08 -6.64 27.55
N TYR A 72 -3.68 -5.44 27.13
CA TYR A 72 -4.35 -4.66 26.09
C TYR A 72 -3.34 -3.89 25.24
N PHE A 73 -3.80 -3.41 24.10
CA PHE A 73 -3.10 -2.41 23.31
C PHE A 73 -3.37 -1.02 23.86
N TYR A 74 -2.31 -0.23 24.02
CA TYR A 74 -2.37 1.14 24.54
C TYR A 74 -1.56 2.09 23.66
N VAL A 75 -2.00 3.34 23.68
CA VAL A 75 -1.23 4.50 23.23
C VAL A 75 -1.20 5.53 24.35
N GLY A 76 -0.15 6.35 24.42
CA GLY A 76 -0.11 7.40 25.43
C GLY A 76 0.63 8.64 24.99
N SER A 77 0.33 9.74 25.68
CA SER A 77 0.79 11.10 25.36
C SER A 77 2.00 11.54 26.20
N THR A 78 2.33 10.77 27.24
CA THR A 78 3.47 10.99 28.13
C THR A 78 4.78 10.54 27.49
N ALA A 79 5.93 10.96 28.05
CA ALA A 79 7.24 10.63 27.47
C ALA A 79 7.60 9.14 27.55
N LYS A 80 7.01 8.39 28.50
CA LYS A 80 7.27 6.96 28.71
C LYS A 80 5.95 6.22 28.96
N PRO A 81 5.86 4.93 28.63
CA PRO A 81 4.69 4.10 28.94
C PRO A 81 4.30 4.14 30.41
N SER A 82 3.06 4.53 30.69
CA SER A 82 2.47 4.67 32.02
C SER A 82 0.94 4.57 31.93
N ASN A 83 0.25 4.35 33.04
CA ASN A 83 -1.21 4.48 33.09
C ASN A 83 -1.68 5.93 32.89
N ASP A 84 -0.88 6.91 33.33
CA ASP A 84 -1.21 8.33 33.14
C ASP A 84 -1.10 8.74 31.67
N GLY A 85 -2.09 9.50 31.19
CA GLY A 85 -2.18 9.96 29.81
C GLY A 85 -2.26 8.86 28.75
N ALA A 86 -2.56 7.61 29.15
CA ALA A 86 -2.69 6.46 28.29
C ALA A 86 -4.15 6.11 27.98
N GLN A 87 -4.37 5.58 26.79
CA GLN A 87 -5.68 5.23 26.26
C GLN A 87 -5.64 3.83 25.68
N ARG A 88 -6.60 3.01 26.08
CA ARG A 88 -6.77 1.66 25.56
C ARG A 88 -7.29 1.71 24.13
N LEU A 89 -6.67 0.93 23.24
CA LEU A 89 -7.15 0.71 21.88
C LEU A 89 -8.11 -0.48 21.80
N ARG A 90 -8.93 -0.48 20.76
CA ARG A 90 -9.65 -1.69 20.35
C ARG A 90 -8.66 -2.67 19.73
N ASP A 91 -8.89 -3.97 19.92
CA ASP A 91 -8.11 -5.01 19.26
C ASP A 91 -8.39 -5.07 17.74
N GLU A 92 -7.72 -5.98 17.04
CA GLU A 92 -7.88 -6.13 15.58
C GLU A 92 -9.29 -6.59 15.13
N ARG A 93 -10.14 -7.01 16.08
CA ARG A 93 -11.54 -7.41 15.87
C ARG A 93 -12.53 -6.33 16.33
N GLY A 94 -12.04 -5.19 16.79
CA GLY A 94 -12.86 -4.10 17.36
C GLY A 94 -13.27 -4.33 18.82
N GLY A 95 -12.77 -5.38 19.45
CA GLY A 95 -13.03 -5.77 20.83
C GLY A 95 -12.33 -4.85 21.84
N VAL A 96 -12.88 -4.78 23.04
CA VAL A 96 -12.35 -4.00 24.18
C VAL A 96 -11.89 -4.89 25.34
N THR A 97 -11.96 -6.20 25.14
CA THR A 97 -11.60 -7.24 26.11
C THR A 97 -10.10 -7.48 26.13
N ALA A 98 -9.61 -8.10 27.21
CA ALA A 98 -8.20 -8.44 27.34
C ALA A 98 -7.75 -9.39 26.22
N LEU A 99 -6.50 -9.23 25.81
CA LEU A 99 -5.82 -10.12 24.87
C LEU A 99 -5.57 -11.47 25.55
N ASN A 100 -6.54 -12.38 25.42
CA ASN A 100 -6.50 -13.73 26.00
C ASN A 100 -6.05 -14.81 25.01
N ARG A 101 -5.59 -14.40 23.82
CA ARG A 101 -5.15 -15.30 22.75
C ARG A 101 -3.66 -15.14 22.49
N ARG A 102 -3.01 -16.26 22.18
CA ARG A 102 -1.64 -16.24 21.68
C ARG A 102 -1.57 -15.65 20.27
N TYR A 103 -0.60 -14.78 20.04
CA TYR A 103 -0.23 -14.28 18.72
C TYR A 103 1.11 -14.90 18.31
N ARG A 104 1.17 -15.46 17.09
CA ARG A 104 2.39 -16.03 16.49
C ARG A 104 2.57 -15.45 15.10
N ASN A 105 3.54 -14.56 14.94
CA ASN A 105 3.83 -13.85 13.69
C ASN A 105 2.56 -13.34 12.99
N LYS A 106 1.65 -12.75 13.76
CA LYS A 106 0.37 -12.27 13.22
C LYS A 106 0.50 -10.82 12.79
N ASP A 107 -0.04 -10.51 11.63
CA ASP A 107 -0.17 -9.13 11.19
C ASP A 107 -1.48 -8.58 11.74
N ILE A 108 -1.41 -7.42 12.39
CA ILE A 108 -2.57 -6.78 13.03
C ILE A 108 -2.66 -5.32 12.62
N THR A 109 -3.90 -4.85 12.47
CA THR A 109 -4.21 -3.45 12.16
C THR A 109 -5.06 -2.92 13.29
N LEU A 110 -4.64 -1.80 13.87
CA LEU A 110 -5.27 -1.19 15.03
C LEU A 110 -5.67 0.25 14.71
N PRO A 111 -6.98 0.59 14.75
CA PRO A 111 -7.41 1.97 14.67
C PRO A 111 -7.11 2.70 15.98
N LEU A 112 -6.70 3.96 15.87
CA LEU A 112 -6.59 4.88 17.00
C LEU A 112 -7.98 5.32 17.50
N PRO A 113 -8.08 5.87 18.73
CA PRO A 113 -9.33 6.37 19.28
C PRO A 113 -9.96 7.45 18.39
N ASP A 114 -11.29 7.58 18.48
CA ASP A 114 -12.01 8.55 17.67
C ASP A 114 -11.60 9.99 17.97
N GLY A 115 -11.44 10.77 16.90
CA GLY A 115 -10.97 12.16 16.97
C GLY A 115 -9.50 12.32 17.35
N LYS A 116 -8.73 11.24 17.47
CA LYS A 116 -7.29 11.24 17.75
C LYS A 116 -6.47 10.78 16.56
N THR A 117 -5.24 11.26 16.50
CA THR A 117 -4.24 10.96 15.47
C THR A 117 -2.94 10.50 16.12
N LEU A 118 -2.00 9.97 15.32
CA LEU A 118 -0.67 9.60 15.79
C LEU A 118 0.09 10.76 16.44
N ARG A 119 -0.22 12.01 16.08
CA ARG A 119 0.40 13.20 16.68
C ARG A 119 0.00 13.43 18.13
N ASP A 120 -1.13 12.87 18.56
CA ASP A 120 -1.60 12.96 19.94
C ASP A 120 -0.84 12.02 20.89
N PHE A 121 -0.04 11.10 20.35
CA PHE A 121 0.59 10.02 21.11
C PHE A 121 2.11 9.99 20.87
N LYS A 122 2.85 9.64 21.93
CA LYS A 122 4.31 9.51 21.94
C LYS A 122 4.78 8.06 21.97
N TRP A 123 3.89 7.11 22.24
CA TRP A 123 4.22 5.70 22.27
C TRP A 123 2.99 4.82 22.02
N PHE A 124 3.25 3.62 21.52
CA PHE A 124 2.32 2.50 21.46
C PHE A 124 2.88 1.34 22.30
N SER A 125 2.03 0.61 23.03
CA SER A 125 2.46 -0.45 23.95
C SER A 125 1.44 -1.58 24.06
N VAL A 126 1.94 -2.78 24.39
CA VAL A 126 1.15 -3.84 25.03
C VAL A 126 1.34 -3.69 26.54
N TRP A 127 0.23 -3.44 27.24
CA TRP A 127 0.23 -3.11 28.66
C TRP A 127 -0.72 -4.01 29.43
N CYS A 128 -0.32 -4.41 30.64
CA CYS A 128 -1.19 -5.16 31.55
C CYS A 128 -1.74 -4.26 32.66
N ASP A 129 -3.07 -4.13 32.71
CA ASP A 129 -3.74 -3.29 33.69
C ASP A 129 -3.63 -3.85 35.11
N GLU A 130 -3.73 -5.18 35.27
CA GLU A 130 -3.72 -5.83 36.59
C GLU A 130 -2.38 -5.65 37.31
N PHE A 131 -1.27 -5.74 36.58
CA PHE A 131 0.06 -5.56 37.15
C PHE A 131 0.63 -4.16 36.95
N ALA A 132 -0.05 -3.29 36.18
CA ALA A 132 0.44 -1.98 35.78
C ALA A 132 1.86 -2.02 35.15
N VAL A 133 2.08 -2.98 34.24
CA VAL A 133 3.40 -3.25 33.64
C VAL A 133 3.33 -3.17 32.11
N ASN A 134 4.37 -2.57 31.53
CA ASN A 134 4.63 -2.55 30.09
C ASN A 134 5.27 -3.86 29.64
N PHE A 135 4.65 -4.58 28.70
CA PHE A 135 5.20 -5.81 28.12
C PHE A 135 6.05 -5.56 26.88
N GLY A 136 5.83 -4.42 26.23
CA GLY A 136 6.61 -3.98 25.10
C GLY A 136 6.02 -2.71 24.52
N HIS A 137 6.87 -1.80 24.08
CA HIS A 137 6.45 -0.52 23.50
C HIS A 137 7.34 -0.11 22.35
N VAL A 138 6.86 0.87 21.58
CA VAL A 138 7.64 1.62 20.60
C VAL A 138 7.36 3.10 20.82
N SER A 139 8.39 3.94 20.69
CA SER A 139 8.23 5.39 20.71
C SER A 139 7.76 5.86 19.34
N ILE A 140 6.77 6.76 19.31
CA ILE A 140 6.24 7.39 18.11
C ILE A 140 6.97 8.74 17.97
N PRO A 141 7.79 8.93 16.93
CA PRO A 141 8.46 10.21 16.70
C PRO A 141 7.44 11.34 16.46
N SER A 142 7.67 12.51 17.07
CA SER A 142 6.79 13.67 16.89
C SER A 142 6.82 14.26 15.47
N ASP A 143 7.93 14.02 14.77
CA ASP A 143 8.20 14.42 13.39
C ASP A 143 7.87 13.32 12.37
N LEU A 144 7.20 12.24 12.78
CA LEU A 144 6.78 11.16 11.90
C LEU A 144 5.88 11.68 10.77
N ASP A 145 6.38 11.63 9.53
CA ASP A 145 5.57 11.92 8.34
C ASP A 145 4.78 10.68 7.93
N PHE A 146 3.61 10.51 8.53
CA PHE A 146 2.72 9.40 8.18
C PHE A 146 2.05 9.62 6.81
N PRO A 147 1.72 8.51 6.10
CA PRO A 147 1.14 8.60 4.78
C PRO A 147 -0.26 9.21 4.79
N ARG A 148 -0.61 9.89 3.70
CA ARG A 148 -1.92 10.55 3.52
C ARG A 148 -2.31 10.64 2.04
N PRO A 149 -3.60 10.62 1.68
CA PRO A 149 -4.03 10.82 0.30
C PRO A 149 -3.44 12.12 -0.28
N GLN A 150 -2.96 12.07 -1.52
CA GLN A 150 -2.29 13.21 -2.17
C GLN A 150 -3.00 13.60 -3.46
N LYS A 151 -3.14 14.91 -3.69
CA LYS A 151 -3.70 15.45 -4.94
C LYS A 151 -2.59 15.63 -5.96
N ILE A 152 -2.83 15.18 -7.17
CA ILE A 152 -1.99 15.43 -8.34
C ILE A 152 -2.78 16.27 -9.36
N ALA A 153 -2.13 16.63 -10.47
CA ALA A 153 -2.77 17.42 -11.50
C ALA A 153 -3.99 16.71 -12.13
N SER A 154 -4.82 17.50 -12.81
CA SER A 154 -5.94 17.02 -13.63
C SER A 154 -5.47 16.35 -14.92
N LEU A 155 -6.29 15.45 -15.47
CA LEU A 155 -6.18 15.07 -16.88
C LEU A 155 -6.60 16.23 -17.78
N LYS A 156 -5.83 16.43 -18.85
CA LYS A 156 -6.16 17.36 -19.94
C LYS A 156 -5.67 16.74 -21.24
N GLY A 157 -6.56 16.65 -22.22
CA GLY A 157 -6.28 15.92 -23.43
C GLY A 157 -7.22 16.23 -24.59
N VAL A 158 -7.15 15.39 -25.61
CA VAL A 158 -8.04 15.38 -26.77
C VAL A 158 -9.22 14.45 -26.52
N HIS A 159 -10.16 14.36 -27.46
CA HIS A 159 -11.35 13.50 -27.34
C HIS A 159 -12.17 13.74 -26.05
N ALA A 160 -12.24 15.02 -25.65
CA ALA A 160 -12.86 15.45 -24.40
C ALA A 160 -12.30 14.76 -23.13
N VAL A 161 -11.07 14.23 -23.17
CA VAL A 161 -10.38 13.72 -21.99
C VAL A 161 -10.05 14.87 -21.06
N TYR A 162 -10.78 14.97 -19.96
CA TYR A 162 -10.50 15.89 -18.87
C TYR A 162 -10.96 15.33 -17.53
N SER A 163 -10.40 15.85 -16.44
CA SER A 163 -10.86 15.62 -15.08
C SER A 163 -10.56 16.83 -14.20
N ASP A 164 -11.04 16.83 -12.96
CA ASP A 164 -10.43 17.65 -11.92
C ASP A 164 -9.11 17.02 -11.43
N ASN A 165 -8.45 17.67 -10.46
CA ASN A 165 -7.27 17.12 -9.81
C ASN A 165 -7.55 15.71 -9.26
N ILE A 166 -6.69 14.77 -9.65
CA ILE A 166 -6.80 13.37 -9.24
C ILE A 166 -6.28 13.23 -7.81
N VAL A 167 -6.91 12.35 -7.03
CA VAL A 167 -6.46 12.00 -5.69
C VAL A 167 -5.85 10.59 -5.74
N ILE A 168 -4.58 10.48 -5.39
CA ILE A 168 -3.96 9.20 -5.03
C ILE A 168 -4.44 8.87 -3.62
N VAL A 169 -5.38 7.95 -3.51
CA VAL A 169 -6.03 7.59 -2.25
C VAL A 169 -5.10 6.74 -1.40
N ASP A 170 -4.49 5.73 -2.02
CA ASP A 170 -3.50 4.83 -1.44
C ASP A 170 -2.56 4.33 -2.54
N ALA A 171 -1.65 3.41 -2.20
CA ALA A 171 -0.65 2.86 -3.10
C ALA A 171 -1.23 2.16 -4.35
N GLN A 172 -2.52 1.85 -4.42
CA GLN A 172 -3.16 1.18 -5.55
C GLN A 172 -4.45 1.85 -6.03
N THR A 173 -4.88 2.95 -5.42
CA THR A 173 -6.22 3.52 -5.67
C THR A 173 -6.14 4.96 -6.14
N LEU A 174 -6.74 5.22 -7.31
CA LEU A 174 -6.87 6.53 -7.94
C LEU A 174 -8.34 6.97 -7.88
N LEU A 175 -8.63 8.13 -7.31
CA LEU A 175 -9.93 8.79 -7.40
C LEU A 175 -9.83 9.94 -8.40
N ILE A 176 -10.64 9.89 -9.45
CA ILE A 176 -10.64 10.85 -10.56
C ILE A 176 -12.01 11.55 -10.60
N PRO A 177 -12.12 12.76 -10.05
CA PRO A 177 -13.38 13.49 -10.07
C PRO A 177 -13.67 14.10 -11.44
N ASN A 178 -14.97 14.16 -11.79
CA ASN A 178 -15.45 14.82 -13.01
C ASN A 178 -14.77 14.35 -14.31
N PHE A 179 -14.40 13.07 -14.40
CA PHE A 179 -13.80 12.50 -15.59
C PHE A 179 -14.76 12.51 -16.77
N SER A 180 -14.27 12.94 -17.93
CA SER A 180 -15.00 12.87 -19.20
C SER A 180 -14.11 12.33 -20.31
N TYR A 181 -14.77 11.75 -21.32
CA TYR A 181 -14.19 11.22 -22.55
C TYR A 181 -15.36 11.02 -23.54
N ASP A 182 -15.20 11.42 -24.80
CA ASP A 182 -16.29 11.42 -25.79
C ASP A 182 -16.78 10.02 -26.22
N GLY A 183 -15.94 9.00 -26.06
CA GLY A 183 -16.26 7.61 -26.43
C GLY A 183 -16.09 7.29 -27.92
N GLU A 184 -15.45 8.17 -28.70
CA GLU A 184 -15.41 8.01 -30.17
C GLU A 184 -14.32 7.06 -30.66
N ALA A 185 -13.25 6.86 -29.89
CA ALA A 185 -12.16 6.01 -30.35
C ALA A 185 -12.45 4.51 -30.20
N PRO A 186 -11.97 3.69 -31.14
CA PRO A 186 -12.31 2.27 -31.22
C PRO A 186 -11.73 1.44 -30.07
N ASP A 187 -10.61 1.89 -29.48
CA ASP A 187 -9.90 1.13 -28.45
C ASP A 187 -9.19 2.04 -27.43
N ALA A 188 -9.91 3.01 -26.86
CA ALA A 188 -9.41 3.82 -25.75
C ALA A 188 -9.42 3.01 -24.45
N LYS A 189 -8.34 3.06 -23.67
CA LYS A 189 -8.18 2.34 -22.41
C LYS A 189 -7.54 3.24 -21.35
N PHE A 190 -7.79 2.94 -20.07
CA PHE A 190 -6.97 3.51 -19.00
C PHE A 190 -5.57 2.92 -19.07
N TRP A 191 -4.57 3.78 -19.00
CA TRP A 191 -3.20 3.43 -19.33
C TRP A 191 -2.24 3.99 -18.30
N VAL A 192 -1.28 3.17 -17.90
CA VAL A 192 -0.19 3.54 -17.00
C VAL A 192 1.12 3.03 -17.56
N GLY A 193 2.23 3.54 -17.07
CA GLY A 193 3.53 3.03 -17.46
C GLY A 193 4.65 3.72 -16.74
N ARG A 194 5.85 3.20 -16.92
CA ARG A 194 7.07 3.82 -16.38
C ARG A 194 7.40 5.09 -17.15
N GLY A 195 7.97 6.06 -16.45
CA GLY A 195 8.41 7.33 -17.04
C GLY A 195 7.27 8.33 -17.28
N HIS A 196 7.65 9.52 -17.75
CA HIS A 196 6.81 10.71 -17.70
C HIS A 196 5.78 10.84 -18.82
N ARG A 197 5.82 9.95 -19.83
CA ARG A 197 4.93 10.00 -21.00
C ARG A 197 4.42 8.61 -21.35
N PRO A 198 3.16 8.50 -21.80
CA PRO A 198 2.63 7.26 -22.34
C PRO A 198 3.38 6.78 -23.58
N GLY A 199 3.41 5.47 -23.76
CA GLY A 199 3.93 4.81 -24.94
C GLY A 199 3.30 3.42 -25.11
N PRO A 200 3.56 2.75 -26.26
CA PRO A 200 2.96 1.47 -26.60
C PRO A 200 3.27 0.34 -25.60
N GLN A 201 4.40 0.45 -24.87
CA GLN A 201 4.84 -0.50 -23.85
C GLN A 201 4.20 -0.28 -22.47
N GLY A 202 3.22 0.63 -22.35
CA GLY A 202 2.49 0.79 -21.10
C GLY A 202 1.56 -0.37 -20.80
N LEU A 203 0.88 -0.27 -19.68
CA LEU A 203 -0.02 -1.27 -19.14
C LEU A 203 -1.43 -0.69 -19.10
N ARG A 204 -2.39 -1.42 -19.65
CA ARG A 204 -3.81 -1.12 -19.46
C ARG A 204 -4.22 -1.47 -18.03
N ILE A 205 -5.08 -0.66 -17.43
CA ILE A 205 -5.69 -0.97 -16.14
C ILE A 205 -7.21 -1.08 -16.28
N PRO A 206 -7.87 -1.88 -15.43
CA PRO A 206 -9.32 -2.01 -15.47
C PRO A 206 -10.07 -0.70 -15.20
N ASP A 207 -11.25 -0.56 -15.78
CA ASP A 207 -12.21 0.50 -15.47
C ASP A 207 -12.80 0.36 -14.05
N GLU A 208 -13.70 1.27 -13.66
CA GLU A 208 -14.34 1.25 -12.33
C GLU A 208 -15.19 -0.01 -12.08
N ASN A 209 -15.48 -0.80 -13.13
CA ASN A 209 -16.23 -2.05 -13.08
C ASN A 209 -15.32 -3.28 -13.21
N GLY A 210 -14.00 -3.11 -13.20
CA GLY A 210 -13.02 -4.18 -13.31
C GLY A 210 -12.85 -4.73 -14.73
N LYS A 211 -13.18 -3.95 -15.78
CA LYS A 211 -13.06 -4.38 -17.19
C LYS A 211 -11.93 -3.65 -17.91
N GLU A 212 -11.18 -4.39 -18.73
CA GLU A 212 -10.12 -3.85 -19.61
C GLU A 212 -10.58 -3.70 -21.07
N ILE A 213 -11.89 -3.59 -21.29
CA ILE A 213 -12.48 -3.39 -22.62
C ILE A 213 -12.38 -1.91 -23.04
N PRO A 214 -12.59 -1.57 -24.33
CA PRO A 214 -12.63 -0.18 -24.77
C PRO A 214 -13.56 0.67 -23.91
N LEU A 215 -13.07 1.84 -23.53
CA LEU A 215 -13.78 2.81 -22.72
C LEU A 215 -14.99 3.33 -23.48
N ARG A 216 -16.15 3.30 -22.82
CA ARG A 216 -17.35 4.03 -23.26
C ARG A 216 -17.19 5.53 -23.02
N ARG A 217 -18.15 6.31 -23.51
CA ARG A 217 -18.28 7.73 -23.18
C ARG A 217 -18.41 7.94 -21.65
N TYR A 218 -17.71 8.94 -21.14
CA TYR A 218 -17.85 9.46 -19.78
C TYR A 218 -18.26 10.94 -19.84
N ASP A 219 -19.20 11.34 -18.98
CA ASP A 219 -19.64 12.73 -18.84
C ASP A 219 -19.60 13.13 -17.37
N ARG A 220 -18.56 13.90 -17.00
CA ARG A 220 -18.30 14.41 -15.64
C ARG A 220 -18.49 13.38 -14.54
N LYS A 221 -18.11 12.13 -14.81
CA LYS A 221 -18.29 11.04 -13.87
C LYS A 221 -17.11 11.00 -12.91
N THR A 222 -17.39 10.94 -11.61
CA THR A 222 -16.35 10.60 -10.63
C THR A 222 -16.11 9.10 -10.65
N ILE A 223 -14.88 8.67 -10.91
CA ILE A 223 -14.50 7.26 -10.98
C ILE A 223 -13.39 6.95 -9.99
N VAL A 224 -13.39 5.71 -9.49
CA VAL A 224 -12.32 5.17 -8.64
C VAL A 224 -11.73 3.99 -9.39
N LEU A 225 -10.43 4.04 -9.67
CA LEU A 225 -9.69 2.98 -10.33
C LEU A 225 -8.75 2.32 -9.33
N THR A 226 -8.65 1.00 -9.43
CA THR A 226 -7.71 0.19 -8.64
C THR A 226 -6.67 -0.38 -9.58
N LEU A 227 -5.40 -0.16 -9.27
CA LEU A 227 -4.28 -0.76 -10.00
C LEU A 227 -4.29 -2.30 -9.81
N PRO A 228 -3.77 -3.06 -10.78
CA PRO A 228 -3.55 -4.50 -10.64
C PRO A 228 -2.71 -4.87 -9.41
N ASP A 229 -2.83 -6.12 -8.95
CA ASP A 229 -2.25 -6.56 -7.67
C ASP A 229 -0.71 -6.49 -7.62
N ASP A 230 -0.04 -6.58 -8.77
CA ASP A 230 1.41 -6.50 -8.94
C ASP A 230 1.93 -5.06 -9.19
N LEU A 231 1.04 -4.07 -9.17
CA LEU A 231 1.35 -2.69 -9.50
C LEU A 231 0.96 -1.73 -8.37
N THR A 232 1.85 -0.78 -8.07
CA THR A 232 1.57 0.33 -7.17
C THR A 232 1.79 1.67 -7.84
N ILE A 233 1.33 2.74 -7.20
CA ILE A 233 1.55 4.11 -7.65
C ILE A 233 3.05 4.44 -7.74
N PHE A 234 3.89 3.75 -6.97
CA PHE A 234 5.34 3.93 -6.96
C PHE A 234 6.02 3.30 -8.19
N ASP A 235 5.34 2.39 -8.88
CA ASP A 235 5.86 1.69 -10.05
C ASP A 235 5.54 2.40 -11.37
N ILE A 236 4.70 3.44 -11.33
CA ILE A 236 4.20 4.15 -12.51
C ILE A 236 4.65 5.63 -12.49
N GLY A 237 4.96 6.17 -13.68
CA GLY A 237 5.32 7.59 -13.86
C GLY A 237 4.20 8.43 -14.47
N HIS A 238 3.13 7.81 -14.97
CA HIS A 238 1.97 8.48 -15.51
C HIS A 238 0.70 7.62 -15.41
N PHE A 239 -0.44 8.29 -15.50
CA PHE A 239 -1.77 7.71 -15.70
C PHE A 239 -2.49 8.52 -16.79
N GLY A 240 -3.24 7.86 -17.67
CA GLY A 240 -3.95 8.55 -18.74
C GLY A 240 -4.93 7.68 -19.52
N VAL A 241 -5.42 8.24 -20.61
CA VAL A 241 -6.23 7.55 -21.61
C VAL A 241 -5.38 7.35 -22.85
N TRP A 242 -5.26 6.10 -23.31
CA TRP A 242 -4.47 5.73 -24.47
C TRP A 242 -5.34 4.97 -25.46
N CYS A 243 -5.24 5.29 -26.74
CA CYS A 243 -5.84 4.48 -27.79
C CYS A 243 -4.85 3.40 -28.24
N GLU A 244 -5.11 2.15 -27.88
CA GLU A 244 -4.20 1.04 -28.19
C GLU A 244 -4.16 0.73 -29.69
N ALA A 245 -5.31 0.78 -30.38
CA ALA A 245 -5.40 0.53 -31.82
C ALA A 245 -4.57 1.50 -32.68
N PHE A 246 -4.45 2.77 -32.26
CA PHE A 246 -3.70 3.80 -33.00
C PHE A 246 -2.39 4.21 -32.34
N THR A 247 -2.08 3.69 -31.15
CA THR A 247 -0.89 4.05 -30.37
C THR A 247 -0.77 5.56 -30.08
N VAL A 248 -1.89 6.19 -29.71
CA VAL A 248 -1.96 7.64 -29.47
C VAL A 248 -2.37 7.93 -28.02
N ASP A 249 -1.67 8.89 -27.42
CA ASP A 249 -2.01 9.46 -26.11
C ASP A 249 -3.18 10.45 -26.26
N PHE A 250 -4.30 10.15 -25.61
CA PHE A 250 -5.46 11.04 -25.59
C PHE A 250 -5.38 12.06 -24.47
N GLY A 251 -4.52 11.86 -23.48
CA GLY A 251 -4.35 12.74 -22.34
C GLY A 251 -3.80 11.95 -21.16
N HIS A 252 -2.73 12.46 -20.55
CA HIS A 252 -2.13 11.87 -19.38
C HIS A 252 -1.81 12.92 -18.31
N VAL A 253 -1.67 12.43 -17.09
CA VAL A 253 -1.09 13.13 -15.97
C VAL A 253 0.17 12.40 -15.53
N ARG A 254 1.17 13.16 -15.06
CA ARG A 254 2.36 12.60 -14.43
C ARG A 254 2.08 12.22 -12.99
N ILE A 255 2.61 11.09 -12.57
CA ILE A 255 2.67 10.70 -11.17
C ILE A 255 3.97 11.26 -10.60
N PRO A 256 3.92 12.16 -9.61
CA PRO A 256 5.13 12.66 -8.95
C PRO A 256 5.90 11.53 -8.28
N GLU A 257 7.23 11.64 -8.28
CA GLU A 257 8.07 10.76 -7.47
C GLU A 257 7.98 11.12 -5.98
N GLY A 258 8.20 10.15 -5.09
CA GLY A 258 8.26 10.40 -3.64
C GLY A 258 6.92 10.68 -2.96
N LEU A 259 5.80 10.25 -3.55
CA LEU A 259 4.50 10.33 -2.89
C LEU A 259 4.52 9.57 -1.56
N ASN A 260 3.97 10.17 -0.51
CA ASN A 260 3.77 9.55 0.79
C ASN A 260 2.26 9.31 0.99
N VAL A 261 1.77 8.20 0.43
CA VAL A 261 0.36 7.79 0.42
C VAL A 261 0.16 6.48 1.16
N PRO A 262 -1.01 6.21 1.77
CA PRO A 262 -1.23 5.00 2.54
C PRO A 262 -0.99 3.71 1.74
N PRO A 263 -0.63 2.59 2.38
CA PRO A 263 -0.73 1.28 1.76
C PRO A 263 -2.20 0.94 1.48
N SER A 264 -2.47 0.13 0.46
CA SER A 264 -3.83 -0.32 0.20
C SER A 264 -4.27 -1.36 1.23
N LEU A 265 -5.57 -1.45 1.53
CA LEU A 265 -6.10 -2.48 2.44
C LEU A 265 -5.75 -3.90 1.98
N LYS A 266 -5.75 -4.12 0.66
CA LYS A 266 -5.36 -5.41 0.07
C LYS A 266 -3.91 -5.76 0.39
N MET A 267 -2.99 -4.80 0.32
CA MET A 267 -1.58 -5.00 0.66
C MET A 267 -1.37 -5.34 2.14
N LEU A 268 -2.25 -4.85 3.01
CA LEU A 268 -2.24 -5.20 4.44
C LEU A 268 -2.89 -6.56 4.74
N GLY A 269 -3.36 -7.29 3.71
CA GLY A 269 -4.09 -8.55 3.89
C GLY A 269 -5.49 -8.36 4.47
N ILE A 270 -6.01 -7.13 4.48
CA ILE A 270 -7.35 -6.80 4.94
C ILE A 270 -8.27 -6.90 3.74
N SER A 271 -9.03 -7.99 3.65
CA SER A 271 -10.09 -8.09 2.65
C SER A 271 -11.12 -6.97 2.88
N PRO A 272 -11.59 -6.26 1.84
CA PRO A 272 -12.67 -5.32 1.98
C PRO A 272 -13.85 -6.04 2.63
N GLN A 273 -14.28 -5.56 3.80
CA GLN A 273 -15.52 -6.00 4.41
C GLN A 273 -16.63 -5.51 3.47
N VAL A 274 -17.04 -6.36 2.52
CA VAL A 274 -18.30 -6.17 1.81
C VAL A 274 -19.35 -6.23 2.91
N LYS A 275 -19.83 -5.07 3.35
CA LYS A 275 -21.08 -4.98 4.09
C LYS A 275 -22.14 -5.53 3.14
N LYS A 276 -22.38 -6.84 3.22
CA LYS A 276 -23.63 -7.42 2.73
C LYS A 276 -24.69 -6.74 3.57
N ASN A 277 -25.34 -5.72 3.03
CA ASN A 277 -26.61 -5.27 3.55
C ASN A 277 -27.54 -6.48 3.43
N VAL A 278 -27.67 -7.22 4.53
CA VAL A 278 -28.75 -8.17 4.70
C VAL A 278 -29.99 -7.30 4.86
N HIS A 279 -30.64 -7.01 3.74
CA HIS A 279 -32.03 -6.61 3.77
C HIS A 279 -32.82 -7.88 4.13
N ALA A 280 -33.33 -7.88 5.36
CA ALA A 280 -34.39 -8.78 5.79
C ALA A 280 -35.73 -8.33 5.21
#